data_AF-A0A4Q8ACW9-F1
#
_entry.id   AF-A0A4Q8ACW9-F1
#
_cell.length_a   1.000
_cell.length_b   1.000
_cell.length_c   1.000
_cell.angle_alpha   90.00
_cell.angle_beta   90.00
_cell.angle_gamma   90.00
#
_symmetry.space_group_name_H-M   'P 1'
#
loop_
_entity.id
_entity.type
_entity.pdbx_description
1 polymer ?
#
loop_
_entity_poly.entity_id
_entity_poly.type
_entity_poly.pdbx_seq_one_letter_code
_entity_poly.pdbx_strand_id
1 'polypeptide(L)'
;MDYSLAVTDHFFLTLRIDDLAGLRAVHFLKNGTIVHKTAYSRESEWRYPMSHNGDYSCVIFTRLPDGSVERTKTRSLRFAAATPVPAAPKNEEFAVVGVNTVTGIALEVLADSKNIVEVIDPTRTLCGTAFGLPITHAPRSGVLTIGHENYRAAVELDFPYRLSSADDNILTRALCRNSAIDIYRMARSFYLRGLLEGANFLQNYILVKFNSRIPYKAVIGAGTRLGVGGISAVVHPDARIGENCVIGQQVTIGSRGKPGDLPVIGDNVFIGPGSMCLGGKIGDNVTVGAGSVVLDDVPPNVVVAGVPAKVIRHKE
;
A
#
# COMPACT_ATOMS: atom_id res chain seq x y z
N MET A 1 -19.57 -26.52 24.13
CA MET A 1 -19.85 -25.32 23.31
C MET A 1 -19.35 -25.60 21.91
N ASP A 2 -20.27 -25.63 20.95
CA ASP A 2 -19.94 -25.78 19.53
C ASP A 2 -19.59 -24.41 18.95
N TYR A 3 -18.38 -24.30 18.42
CA TYR A 3 -17.87 -23.10 17.79
C TYR A 3 -17.07 -23.47 16.54
N SER A 4 -17.05 -22.57 15.56
CA SER A 4 -16.11 -22.63 14.45
C SER A 4 -15.19 -21.42 14.47
N LEU A 5 -13.90 -21.68 14.27
CA LEU A 5 -12.88 -20.65 14.13
C LEU A 5 -12.18 -20.86 12.79
N ALA A 6 -12.23 -19.85 11.93
CA ALA A 6 -11.67 -19.90 10.59
C ALA A 6 -11.07 -18.56 10.17
N VAL A 7 -10.14 -18.62 9.23
CA VAL A 7 -9.73 -17.45 8.45
C VAL A 7 -10.73 -17.28 7.31
N THR A 8 -11.36 -16.12 7.24
CA THR A 8 -12.36 -15.77 6.21
C THR A 8 -11.93 -14.49 5.49
N ASP A 9 -12.37 -14.32 4.25
CA ASP A 9 -12.07 -13.15 3.41
C ASP A 9 -10.57 -12.80 3.37
N HIS A 10 -9.73 -13.85 3.38
CA HIS A 10 -8.26 -13.84 3.38
C HIS A 10 -7.56 -13.17 4.59
N PHE A 11 -8.24 -12.32 5.36
CA PHE A 11 -7.62 -11.50 6.40
C PHE A 11 -8.40 -11.41 7.72
N PHE A 12 -9.51 -12.13 7.89
CA PHE A 12 -10.29 -12.05 9.13
C PHE A 12 -10.25 -13.37 9.90
N LEU A 13 -9.88 -13.31 11.18
CA LEU A 13 -10.17 -14.38 12.11
C LEU A 13 -11.65 -14.26 12.51
N THR A 14 -12.45 -15.22 12.07
CA THR A 14 -13.89 -15.25 12.34
C THR A 14 -14.20 -16.39 13.28
N LEU A 15 -14.78 -16.04 14.43
CA LEU A 15 -15.34 -16.96 15.40
C LEU A 15 -16.85 -16.97 15.23
N ARG A 16 -17.44 -18.14 14.99
CA ARG A 16 -18.89 -18.36 15.05
C ARG A 16 -19.21 -19.32 16.19
N ILE A 17 -20.28 -19.05 16.90
CA ILE A 17 -20.82 -19.92 17.94
C ILE A 17 -22.26 -20.23 17.57
N ASP A 18 -22.57 -21.52 17.45
CA ASP A 18 -23.87 -21.97 16.93
C ASP A 18 -24.96 -21.99 18.01
N ASP A 19 -24.56 -22.14 19.27
CA ASP A 19 -25.43 -22.00 20.44
C ASP A 19 -25.62 -20.52 20.79
N LEU A 20 -26.83 -20.06 21.09
CA LEU A 20 -27.16 -18.68 21.47
C LEU A 20 -27.58 -18.54 22.95
N ALA A 21 -27.46 -19.59 23.75
CA ALA A 21 -27.74 -19.51 25.19
C ALA A 21 -26.66 -18.70 25.92
N GLY A 22 -27.01 -17.50 26.38
CA GLY A 22 -26.18 -16.66 27.25
C GLY A 22 -25.57 -15.43 26.57
N LEU A 23 -24.99 -14.55 27.39
CA LEU A 23 -24.23 -13.39 26.90
C LEU A 23 -22.75 -13.77 26.77
N ARG A 24 -22.09 -13.29 25.71
CA ARG A 24 -20.70 -13.67 25.43
C ARG A 24 -19.79 -12.49 25.17
N ALA A 25 -18.61 -12.54 25.78
CA ALA A 25 -17.49 -11.68 25.47
C ALA A 25 -16.37 -12.53 24.87
N VAL A 26 -15.67 -12.00 23.87
CA VAL A 26 -14.62 -12.70 23.15
C VAL A 26 -13.35 -11.86 23.20
N HIS A 27 -12.29 -12.46 23.71
CA HIS A 27 -10.94 -11.89 23.63
C HIS A 27 -10.21 -12.58 22.50
N PHE A 28 -9.76 -11.82 21.50
CA PHE A 28 -8.85 -12.30 20.47
C PHE A 28 -7.43 -12.17 20.96
N LEU A 29 -6.62 -13.18 20.67
CA LEU A 29 -5.22 -13.26 21.08
C LEU A 29 -4.35 -13.47 19.85
N LYS A 30 -3.18 -12.84 19.87
CA LYS A 30 -2.07 -13.06 18.94
C LYS A 30 -0.84 -13.47 19.76
N ASN A 31 -0.24 -14.62 19.44
CA ASN A 31 0.91 -15.18 20.17
C ASN A 31 0.67 -15.21 21.70
N GLY A 32 -0.56 -15.52 22.12
CA GLY A 32 -0.97 -15.55 23.52
C GLY A 32 -1.24 -14.20 24.18
N THR A 33 -1.01 -13.08 23.49
CA THR A 33 -1.31 -11.72 24.00
C THR A 33 -2.68 -11.27 23.50
N ILE A 34 -3.51 -10.67 24.37
CA ILE A 34 -4.82 -10.13 23.98
C ILE A 34 -4.62 -8.94 23.03
N VAL A 35 -5.25 -8.99 21.86
CA VAL A 35 -5.20 -7.92 20.84
C VAL A 35 -6.56 -7.26 20.61
N HIS A 36 -7.65 -7.90 21.02
CA HIS A 36 -8.99 -7.34 20.95
C HIS A 36 -9.90 -7.97 22.00
N LYS A 37 -10.84 -7.20 22.54
CA LYS A 37 -11.87 -7.66 23.46
C LYS A 37 -13.23 -7.16 22.96
N THR A 38 -14.24 -8.00 23.04
CA THR A 38 -15.63 -7.62 22.77
C THR A 38 -16.41 -7.53 24.08
N ALA A 39 -17.42 -6.65 24.12
CA ALA A 39 -18.36 -6.60 25.23
C ALA A 39 -19.27 -7.84 25.21
N TYR A 40 -19.91 -8.13 26.35
CA TYR A 40 -20.94 -9.16 26.44
C TYR A 40 -22.10 -8.86 25.49
N SER A 41 -22.30 -9.71 24.48
CA SER A 41 -23.38 -9.58 23.49
C SER A 41 -24.07 -10.93 23.23
N ARG A 42 -25.20 -10.90 22.51
CA ARG A 42 -25.87 -12.11 21.98
C ARG A 42 -25.50 -12.37 20.51
N GLU A 43 -24.40 -11.79 20.05
CA GLU A 43 -23.93 -12.06 18.69
C GLU A 43 -23.57 -13.53 18.55
N SER A 44 -23.71 -14.08 17.35
CA SER A 44 -23.27 -15.43 16.99
C SER A 44 -21.95 -15.44 16.24
N GLU A 45 -21.47 -14.27 15.80
CA GLU A 45 -20.26 -14.12 15.00
C GLU A 45 -19.43 -12.93 15.47
N TRP A 46 -18.13 -13.14 15.62
CA TRP A 46 -17.15 -12.08 15.85
C TRP A 46 -16.01 -12.18 14.86
N ARG A 47 -15.57 -11.03 14.37
CA ARG A 47 -14.50 -10.94 13.37
C ARG A 47 -13.38 -10.04 13.85
N TYR A 48 -12.15 -10.49 13.69
CA TYR A 48 -10.96 -9.70 13.97
C TYR A 48 -10.03 -9.65 12.74
N PRO A 49 -9.66 -8.45 12.26
CA PRO A 49 -8.74 -8.31 11.14
C PRO A 49 -7.32 -8.73 11.55
N MET A 50 -6.76 -9.70 10.84
CA MET A 50 -5.39 -10.16 10.99
C MET A 50 -4.49 -9.39 10.01
N SER A 51 -3.64 -8.53 10.56
CA SER A 51 -2.73 -7.67 9.78
C SER A 51 -1.26 -8.11 9.83
N HIS A 52 -0.93 -9.08 10.67
CA HIS A 52 0.46 -9.46 10.96
C HIS A 52 0.60 -10.97 11.17
N ASN A 53 1.75 -11.53 10.80
CA ASN A 53 2.07 -12.93 11.08
C ASN A 53 1.95 -13.26 12.58
N GLY A 54 1.43 -14.45 12.89
CA GLY A 54 1.34 -14.95 14.26
C GLY A 54 0.30 -16.05 14.44
N ASP A 55 0.26 -16.60 15.64
CA ASP A 55 -0.75 -17.57 16.05
C ASP A 55 -1.93 -16.86 16.70
N TYR A 56 -3.10 -16.99 16.08
CA TYR A 56 -4.32 -16.33 16.52
C TYR A 56 -5.27 -17.30 17.20
N SER A 57 -5.84 -16.92 18.32
CA SER A 57 -6.86 -17.69 19.05
C SER A 57 -7.87 -16.77 19.71
N CYS A 58 -8.95 -17.34 20.24
CA CYS A 58 -9.93 -16.63 21.02
C CYS A 58 -10.06 -17.24 22.42
N VAL A 59 -10.38 -16.41 23.40
CA VAL A 59 -10.93 -16.83 24.70
C VAL A 59 -12.37 -16.30 24.75
N ILE A 60 -13.31 -17.21 24.90
CA ILE A 60 -14.74 -16.97 24.94
C ILE A 60 -15.16 -17.01 26.40
N PHE A 61 -15.85 -15.98 26.85
CA PHE A 61 -16.45 -15.88 28.17
C PHE A 61 -17.97 -15.96 28.01
N THR A 62 -18.60 -17.00 28.53
CA THR A 62 -20.05 -17.19 28.46
C THR A 62 -20.65 -16.94 29.83
N ARG A 63 -21.55 -15.96 29.91
CA ARG A 63 -22.29 -15.68 31.14
C ARG A 63 -23.63 -16.42 31.09
N LEU A 64 -23.80 -17.35 32.02
CA LEU A 64 -25.00 -18.16 32.17
C LEU A 64 -26.10 -17.39 32.93
N PRO A 65 -27.38 -17.82 32.85
CA PRO A 65 -28.49 -17.16 33.54
C PRO A 65 -28.36 -17.11 35.06
N ASP A 66 -27.63 -18.06 35.67
CA ASP A 66 -27.31 -18.10 37.10
C ASP A 66 -26.22 -17.10 37.51
N GLY A 67 -25.66 -16.36 36.55
CA GLY A 67 -24.63 -15.36 36.76
C GLY A 67 -23.19 -15.91 36.73
N SER A 68 -23.01 -17.23 36.66
CA SER A 68 -21.69 -17.84 36.51
C SER A 68 -21.08 -17.53 35.14
N VAL A 69 -19.74 -17.55 35.07
CA VAL A 69 -18.99 -17.27 33.84
C VAL A 69 -18.12 -18.47 33.49
N GLU A 70 -18.44 -19.10 32.36
CA GLU A 70 -17.63 -20.16 31.78
C GLU A 70 -16.59 -19.56 30.82
N ARG A 71 -15.41 -20.19 30.78
CA ARG A 71 -14.29 -19.76 29.93
C ARG A 71 -13.87 -20.89 29.00
N THR A 72 -13.91 -20.62 27.71
CA THR A 72 -13.48 -21.56 26.67
C THR A 72 -12.37 -20.93 25.83
N LYS A 73 -11.19 -21.57 25.77
CA LYS A 73 -10.11 -21.15 24.86
C LYS A 73 -10.19 -21.98 23.58
N THR A 74 -10.14 -21.32 22.44
CA THR A 74 -10.15 -21.98 21.14
C THR A 74 -8.79 -22.60 20.82
N ARG A 75 -8.74 -23.47 19.80
CA ARG A 75 -7.48 -23.77 19.11
C ARG A 75 -6.83 -22.49 18.57
N SER A 76 -5.52 -22.55 18.34
CA SER A 76 -4.79 -21.48 17.64
C SER A 76 -4.76 -21.75 16.15
N LEU A 77 -4.92 -20.72 15.33
CA LEU A 77 -4.75 -20.72 13.90
C LEU A 77 -3.54 -19.86 13.55
N ARG A 78 -2.56 -20.47 12.88
CA ARG A 78 -1.41 -19.74 12.39
C ARG A 78 -1.82 -18.92 11.18
N PHE A 79 -1.73 -17.60 11.31
CA PHE A 79 -1.84 -16.69 10.19
C PHE A 79 -0.44 -16.28 9.77
N ALA A 80 -0.06 -16.68 8.57
CA ALA A 80 0.99 -16.02 7.83
C ALA A 80 0.26 -15.09 6.85
N ALA A 81 0.39 -13.77 7.04
CA ALA A 81 0.14 -12.85 5.95
C ALA A 81 0.90 -13.39 4.74
N ALA A 82 0.24 -13.43 3.58
CA ALA A 82 0.86 -13.93 2.37
C ALA A 82 2.26 -13.30 2.27
N THR A 83 3.30 -14.13 2.40
CA THR A 83 4.63 -13.73 1.97
C THR A 83 4.41 -13.24 0.55
N PRO A 84 4.93 -12.06 0.16
CA PRO A 84 4.96 -11.69 -1.25
C PRO A 84 5.44 -12.95 -1.97
N VAL A 85 4.62 -13.48 -2.87
CA VAL A 85 5.03 -14.66 -3.65
C VAL A 85 6.39 -14.28 -4.21
N PRO A 86 7.48 -15.00 -3.83
CA PRO A 86 8.80 -14.63 -4.31
C PRO A 86 8.67 -14.52 -5.82
N ALA A 87 9.06 -13.37 -6.37
CA ALA A 87 9.05 -13.21 -7.81
C ALA A 87 9.76 -14.44 -8.38
N ALA A 88 9.11 -15.14 -9.32
CA ALA A 88 9.72 -16.31 -9.94
C ALA A 88 11.14 -15.96 -10.37
N PRO A 89 12.13 -16.85 -10.17
CA PRO A 89 13.52 -16.55 -10.49
C PRO A 89 13.59 -16.04 -11.92
N LYS A 90 14.17 -14.84 -12.07
CA LYS A 90 14.20 -14.11 -13.32
C LYS A 90 15.35 -14.64 -14.19
N ASN A 91 15.12 -15.81 -14.79
CA ASN A 91 16.14 -16.54 -15.53
C ASN A 91 16.54 -15.88 -16.86
N GLU A 92 15.69 -15.00 -17.40
CA GLU A 92 15.97 -14.24 -18.62
C GLU A 92 16.54 -12.86 -18.29
N GLU A 93 17.67 -12.52 -18.93
CA GLU A 93 18.28 -11.19 -18.87
C GLU A 93 17.63 -10.26 -19.88
N PHE A 94 17.37 -9.02 -19.44
CA PHE A 94 16.82 -7.95 -20.27
C PHE A 94 17.75 -6.74 -20.31
N ALA A 95 17.75 -6.07 -21.46
CA ALA A 95 18.39 -4.78 -21.65
C ALA A 95 17.35 -3.73 -22.07
N VAL A 96 17.50 -2.48 -21.63
CA VAL A 96 16.63 -1.38 -22.08
C VAL A 96 17.39 -0.49 -23.05
N VAL A 97 16.79 -0.19 -24.20
CA VAL A 97 17.41 0.63 -25.24
C VAL A 97 17.17 2.12 -24.99
N GLY A 98 18.24 2.89 -25.04
CA GLY A 98 18.29 4.34 -24.85
C GLY A 98 18.59 4.75 -23.42
N VAL A 99 19.17 5.95 -23.25
CA VAL A 99 19.39 6.58 -21.94
C VAL A 99 18.55 7.86 -21.87
N ASN A 100 17.31 7.74 -21.40
CA ASN A 100 16.40 8.88 -21.25
C ASN A 100 15.39 8.65 -20.11
N THR A 101 14.44 9.57 -19.93
CA THR A 101 13.42 9.50 -18.88
C THR A 101 12.55 8.23 -19.00
N VAL A 102 12.24 7.78 -20.22
CA VAL A 102 11.46 6.54 -20.45
C VAL A 102 12.25 5.32 -19.99
N THR A 103 13.56 5.30 -20.24
CA THR A 103 14.47 4.26 -19.71
C THR A 103 14.36 4.17 -18.19
N GLY A 104 14.51 5.29 -17.49
CA GLY A 104 14.38 5.31 -16.04
C GLY A 104 13.04 4.75 -15.57
N ILE A 105 11.94 5.08 -16.25
CA ILE A 105 10.59 4.65 -15.87
C ILE A 105 10.47 3.14 -16.07
N ALA A 106 10.95 2.66 -17.23
CA ALA A 106 11.00 1.24 -17.53
C ALA A 106 11.77 0.46 -16.47
N LEU A 107 12.93 0.97 -16.03
CA LEU A 107 13.74 0.35 -14.99
C LEU A 107 12.97 0.22 -13.67
N GLU A 108 12.37 1.30 -13.17
CA GLU A 108 11.62 1.27 -11.89
C GLU A 108 10.36 0.39 -11.98
N VAL A 109 9.63 0.45 -13.09
CA VAL A 109 8.39 -0.34 -13.29
C VAL A 109 8.67 -1.83 -13.42
N LEU A 110 9.78 -2.20 -14.09
CA LEU A 110 10.12 -3.58 -14.37
C LEU A 110 11.04 -4.20 -13.31
N ALA A 111 11.57 -3.39 -12.37
CA ALA A 111 12.52 -3.81 -11.34
C ALA A 111 12.07 -5.05 -10.56
N ASP A 112 10.77 -5.23 -10.32
CA ASP A 112 10.25 -6.38 -9.57
C ASP A 112 9.99 -7.62 -10.43
N SER A 113 9.86 -7.46 -11.76
CA SER A 113 9.42 -8.54 -12.65
C SER A 113 10.44 -8.97 -13.71
N LYS A 114 11.43 -8.14 -14.03
CA LYS A 114 12.46 -8.40 -15.04
C LYS A 114 13.86 -8.24 -14.46
N ASN A 115 14.79 -9.07 -14.93
CA ASN A 115 16.21 -8.98 -14.56
C ASN A 115 16.87 -8.06 -15.58
N ILE A 116 16.91 -6.77 -15.29
CA ILE A 116 17.50 -5.79 -16.20
C ILE A 116 18.97 -5.63 -15.83
N VAL A 117 19.83 -5.94 -16.78
CA VAL A 117 21.28 -6.09 -16.54
C VAL A 117 22.11 -4.97 -17.18
N GLU A 118 21.56 -4.28 -18.18
CA GLU A 118 22.27 -3.21 -18.90
C GLU A 118 21.30 -2.22 -19.56
N VAL A 119 21.83 -1.04 -19.88
CA VAL A 119 21.19 -0.04 -20.73
C VAL A 119 21.99 0.07 -22.02
N ILE A 120 21.33 0.04 -23.16
CA ILE A 120 21.99 0.09 -24.47
C ILE A 120 21.94 1.53 -24.99
N ASP A 121 23.09 2.17 -25.18
CA ASP A 121 23.23 3.38 -25.99
C ASP A 121 23.81 3.05 -27.38
N PRO A 122 22.95 2.83 -28.38
CA PRO A 122 23.38 2.54 -29.74
C PRO A 122 23.97 3.74 -30.49
N THR A 123 23.80 4.97 -29.98
CA THR A 123 24.45 6.15 -30.57
C THR A 123 25.95 6.19 -30.30
N ARG A 124 26.42 5.37 -29.34
CA ARG A 124 27.81 5.33 -28.88
C ARG A 124 28.33 6.67 -28.37
N THR A 125 27.44 7.54 -27.89
CA THR A 125 27.79 8.86 -27.38
C THR A 125 27.98 8.85 -25.85
N LEU A 126 27.45 7.84 -25.16
CA LEU A 126 27.48 7.71 -23.71
C LEU A 126 28.29 6.49 -23.26
N CYS A 127 28.98 6.58 -22.13
CA CYS A 127 29.72 5.47 -21.52
C CYS A 127 29.60 5.47 -19.99
N GLY A 128 30.05 4.39 -19.34
CA GLY A 128 29.97 4.24 -17.88
C GLY A 128 28.66 3.58 -17.44
N THR A 129 27.93 4.20 -16.51
CA THR A 129 26.69 3.66 -15.95
C THR A 129 25.53 4.65 -16.02
N ALA A 130 24.33 4.18 -16.33
CA ALA A 130 23.08 4.92 -16.23
C ALA A 130 22.13 4.20 -15.27
N PHE A 131 21.53 4.93 -14.32
CA PHE A 131 20.60 4.36 -13.33
C PHE A 131 21.19 3.18 -12.53
N GLY A 132 22.51 3.16 -12.33
CA GLY A 132 23.23 2.07 -11.64
C GLY A 132 23.51 0.84 -12.50
N LEU A 133 23.16 0.85 -13.79
CA LEU A 133 23.43 -0.22 -14.75
C LEU A 133 24.52 0.18 -15.74
N PRO A 134 25.36 -0.75 -16.23
CA PRO A 134 26.34 -0.47 -17.26
C PRO A 134 25.68 -0.01 -18.56
N ILE A 135 26.30 0.96 -19.23
CA ILE A 135 25.94 1.39 -20.59
C ILE A 135 26.72 0.53 -21.58
N THR A 136 26.02 -0.19 -22.45
CA THR A 136 26.59 -0.94 -23.57
C THR A 136 26.16 -0.34 -24.90
N HIS A 137 26.82 -0.72 -26.00
CA HIS A 137 26.55 -0.14 -27.33
C HIS A 137 25.80 -1.08 -28.26
N ALA A 138 25.67 -2.34 -27.86
CA ALA A 138 24.98 -3.39 -28.59
C ALA A 138 24.47 -4.43 -27.58
N PRO A 139 23.36 -5.12 -27.89
CA PRO A 139 22.84 -6.19 -27.05
C PRO A 139 23.88 -7.31 -26.91
N ARG A 140 24.08 -7.81 -25.69
CA ARG A 140 24.84 -9.05 -25.49
C ARG A 140 24.06 -10.26 -26.01
N SER A 141 24.77 -11.28 -26.48
CA SER A 141 24.14 -12.53 -26.94
C SER A 141 23.32 -13.17 -25.82
N GLY A 142 22.09 -13.59 -26.12
CA GLY A 142 21.16 -14.16 -25.13
C GLY A 142 20.38 -13.16 -24.28
N VAL A 143 20.61 -11.85 -24.44
CA VAL A 143 19.86 -10.80 -23.71
C VAL A 143 18.70 -10.28 -24.55
N LEU A 144 17.50 -10.26 -23.98
CA LEU A 144 16.30 -9.73 -24.63
C LEU A 144 16.26 -8.19 -24.53
N THR A 145 15.93 -7.51 -25.61
CA THR A 145 15.94 -6.04 -25.64
C THR A 145 14.53 -5.46 -25.51
N ILE A 146 14.39 -4.43 -24.69
CA ILE A 146 13.17 -3.64 -24.51
C ILE A 146 13.46 -2.26 -25.08
N GLY A 147 12.80 -1.93 -26.20
CA GLY A 147 12.88 -0.63 -26.83
C GLY A 147 11.54 0.11 -26.77
N HIS A 148 11.59 1.44 -26.87
CA HIS A 148 10.40 2.29 -27.01
C HIS A 148 10.26 2.75 -28.47
N GLU A 149 9.02 2.85 -28.97
CA GLU A 149 8.70 3.21 -30.36
C GLU A 149 9.36 4.53 -30.82
N ASN A 150 9.38 5.55 -29.96
CA ASN A 150 10.03 6.84 -30.26
C ASN A 150 11.54 6.75 -30.49
N TYR A 151 12.19 5.68 -30.04
CA TYR A 151 13.62 5.47 -30.29
C TYR A 151 13.89 5.19 -31.78
N ARG A 152 12.93 4.57 -32.48
CA ARG A 152 13.02 4.30 -33.92
C ARG A 152 12.88 5.56 -34.78
N ALA A 153 12.20 6.59 -34.27
CA ALA A 153 11.94 7.84 -34.99
C ALA A 153 13.03 8.91 -34.77
N ALA A 154 13.71 8.88 -33.63
CA ALA A 154 14.68 9.91 -33.25
C ALA A 154 16.09 9.69 -33.82
N VAL A 155 16.41 8.47 -34.26
CA VAL A 155 17.75 8.14 -34.77
C VAL A 155 17.61 7.12 -35.91
N GLU A 156 18.08 7.46 -37.12
CA GLU A 156 18.35 6.47 -38.18
C GLU A 156 19.55 5.61 -37.74
N LEU A 157 19.30 4.70 -36.80
CA LEU A 157 20.32 3.77 -36.36
C LEU A 157 20.36 2.62 -37.35
N ASP A 158 21.50 2.51 -38.03
CA ASP A 158 21.90 1.32 -38.77
C ASP A 158 22.24 0.21 -37.76
N PHE A 159 21.20 -0.26 -37.08
CA PHE A 159 21.29 -1.40 -36.20
C PHE A 159 21.66 -2.61 -37.08
N PRO A 160 22.67 -3.42 -36.74
CA PRO A 160 22.94 -4.67 -37.47
C PRO A 160 21.84 -5.73 -37.28
N TYR A 161 20.68 -5.35 -36.74
CA TYR A 161 19.53 -6.17 -36.39
C TYR A 161 18.22 -5.45 -36.70
N ARG A 162 17.22 -6.21 -37.15
CA ARG A 162 15.88 -5.71 -37.46
C ARG A 162 15.04 -5.60 -36.18
N LEU A 163 14.76 -4.38 -35.73
CA LEU A 163 13.79 -4.15 -34.65
C LEU A 163 12.35 -4.41 -35.16
N SER A 164 11.69 -5.41 -34.59
CA SER A 164 10.25 -5.62 -34.73
C SER A 164 9.54 -5.15 -33.46
N SER A 165 8.52 -4.31 -33.60
CA SER A 165 7.61 -4.03 -32.49
C SER A 165 6.87 -5.32 -32.13
N ALA A 166 6.99 -5.76 -30.87
CA ALA A 166 6.10 -6.79 -30.36
C ALA A 166 4.71 -6.18 -30.12
N ASP A 167 3.64 -6.96 -30.30
CA ASP A 167 2.27 -6.54 -29.99
C ASP A 167 2.05 -6.30 -28.48
N ASP A 168 3.03 -6.65 -27.66
CA ASP A 168 2.94 -6.63 -26.21
C ASP A 168 3.54 -5.35 -25.59
N ASN A 169 2.66 -4.39 -25.23
CA ASN A 169 3.07 -3.17 -24.52
C ASN A 169 3.35 -3.47 -23.03
N ILE A 170 4.56 -3.96 -22.77
CA ILE A 170 4.98 -4.40 -21.44
C ILE A 170 4.94 -3.29 -20.39
N LEU A 171 5.31 -2.05 -20.75
CA LEU A 171 5.36 -0.92 -19.82
C LEU A 171 3.97 -0.50 -19.37
N THR A 172 3.04 -0.36 -20.31
CA THR A 172 1.64 -0.03 -20.00
C THR A 172 1.02 -1.11 -19.13
N ARG A 173 1.19 -2.39 -19.49
CA ARG A 173 0.65 -3.51 -18.71
C ARG A 173 1.24 -3.57 -17.30
N ALA A 174 2.53 -3.29 -17.15
CA ALA A 174 3.19 -3.26 -15.84
C ALA A 174 2.65 -2.09 -14.99
N LEU A 175 2.60 -0.88 -15.53
CA LEU A 175 1.99 0.29 -14.88
C LEU A 175 0.52 0.06 -14.49
N CYS A 176 -0.25 -0.67 -15.32
CA CYS A 176 -1.62 -1.04 -15.03
C CYS A 176 -1.77 -1.96 -13.80
N ARG A 177 -0.74 -2.75 -13.45
CA ARG A 177 -0.77 -3.62 -12.27
C ARG A 177 -0.44 -2.89 -10.96
N ASN A 178 0.32 -1.81 -11.03
CA ASN A 178 0.72 -1.05 -9.85
C ASN A 178 -0.46 -0.28 -9.24
N SER A 179 -0.49 -0.19 -7.90
CA SER A 179 -1.40 0.70 -7.17
C SER A 179 -0.91 2.15 -7.19
N ALA A 180 -1.75 3.09 -6.76
CA ALA A 180 -1.38 4.50 -6.70
C ALA A 180 -0.18 4.74 -5.77
N ILE A 181 -0.04 3.98 -4.68
CA ILE A 181 1.09 4.12 -3.75
C ILE A 181 2.40 3.60 -4.37
N ASP A 182 2.34 2.56 -5.19
CA ASP A 182 3.53 2.02 -5.88
C ASP A 182 4.05 3.04 -6.90
N ILE A 183 3.15 3.61 -7.71
CA ILE A 183 3.51 4.64 -8.69
C ILE A 183 3.99 5.92 -7.98
N TYR A 184 3.41 6.29 -6.83
CA TYR A 184 3.92 7.39 -6.01
C TYR A 184 5.35 7.13 -5.54
N ARG A 185 5.68 5.91 -5.11
CA ARG A 185 7.05 5.55 -4.68
C ARG A 185 8.03 5.68 -5.84
N MET A 186 7.66 5.23 -7.04
CA MET A 186 8.46 5.44 -8.26
C MET A 186 8.63 6.94 -8.56
N ALA A 187 7.54 7.71 -8.55
CA ALA A 187 7.57 9.15 -8.78
C ALA A 187 8.45 9.89 -7.75
N ARG A 188 8.41 9.45 -6.50
CA ARG A 188 9.23 9.99 -5.41
C ARG A 188 10.70 9.62 -5.57
N SER A 189 11.03 8.40 -5.98
CA SER A 189 12.40 8.00 -6.33
C SER A 189 12.98 8.91 -7.42
N PHE A 190 12.21 9.16 -8.48
CA PHE A 190 12.56 10.10 -9.54
C PHE A 190 12.81 11.52 -9.02
N TYR A 191 11.89 12.04 -8.21
CA TYR A 191 12.01 13.35 -7.60
C TYR A 191 13.30 13.48 -6.77
N LEU A 192 13.60 12.49 -5.92
CA LEU A 192 14.80 12.49 -5.08
C LEU A 192 16.10 12.40 -5.89
N ARG A 193 16.05 11.85 -7.10
CA ARG A 193 17.18 11.80 -8.06
C ARG A 193 17.25 13.03 -8.99
N GLY A 194 16.37 14.02 -8.80
CA GLY A 194 16.30 15.23 -9.65
C GLY A 194 15.62 15.03 -11.00
N LEU A 195 15.03 13.87 -11.27
CA LEU A 195 14.37 13.53 -12.54
C LEU A 195 12.91 14.03 -12.55
N LEU A 196 12.74 15.35 -12.54
CA LEU A 196 11.44 15.99 -12.33
C LEU A 196 10.40 15.68 -13.42
N GLU A 197 10.81 15.56 -14.68
CA GLU A 197 9.89 15.24 -15.78
C GLU A 197 9.25 13.85 -15.60
N GLY A 198 10.05 12.84 -15.25
CA GLY A 198 9.54 11.50 -14.98
C GLY A 198 8.68 11.43 -13.72
N ALA A 199 9.06 12.16 -12.67
CA ALA A 199 8.23 12.30 -11.47
C ALA A 199 6.86 12.93 -11.79
N ASN A 200 6.85 13.98 -12.63
CA ASN A 200 5.62 14.65 -13.09
C ASN A 200 4.78 13.74 -13.99
N PHE A 201 5.38 12.96 -14.88
CA PHE A 201 4.66 11.97 -15.68
C PHE A 201 3.96 10.94 -14.79
N LEU A 202 4.69 10.33 -13.84
CA LEU A 202 4.16 9.30 -12.96
C LEU A 202 3.05 9.83 -12.04
N GLN A 203 3.18 11.04 -11.48
CA GLN A 203 2.09 11.61 -10.68
C GLN A 203 0.84 11.91 -11.53
N ASN A 204 1.01 12.34 -12.78
CA ASN A 204 -0.12 12.60 -13.67
C ASN A 204 -0.79 11.30 -14.10
N TYR A 205 -0.02 10.21 -14.24
CA TYR A 205 -0.57 8.88 -14.45
C TYR A 205 -1.42 8.42 -13.26
N ILE A 206 -1.02 8.74 -12.01
CA ILE A 206 -1.86 8.50 -10.82
C ILE A 206 -3.21 9.23 -10.96
N LEU A 207 -3.19 10.50 -11.39
CA LEU A 207 -4.40 11.28 -11.60
C LEU A 207 -5.32 10.64 -12.63
N VAL A 208 -4.80 10.27 -13.81
CA VAL A 208 -5.62 9.70 -14.89
C VAL A 208 -6.19 8.32 -14.51
N LYS A 209 -5.37 7.44 -13.91
CA LYS A 209 -5.77 6.06 -13.63
C LYS A 209 -6.65 5.92 -12.39
N PHE A 210 -6.37 6.67 -11.33
CA PHE A 210 -7.02 6.51 -10.03
C PHE A 210 -7.92 7.68 -9.64
N ASN A 211 -7.96 8.75 -10.45
CA ASN A 211 -8.60 10.01 -10.07
C ASN A 211 -8.07 10.56 -8.74
N SER A 212 -6.78 10.33 -8.47
CA SER A 212 -6.14 10.65 -7.20
C SER A 212 -5.04 11.68 -7.38
N ARG A 213 -4.83 12.53 -6.38
CA ARG A 213 -3.67 13.44 -6.33
C ARG A 213 -2.77 13.05 -5.17
N ILE A 214 -1.64 12.43 -5.50
CA ILE A 214 -0.63 12.01 -4.54
C ILE A 214 0.72 12.54 -5.03
N PRO A 215 1.08 13.78 -4.66
CA PRO A 215 2.29 14.42 -5.16
C PRO A 215 3.54 13.73 -4.64
N TYR A 216 4.57 13.54 -5.49
CA TYR A 216 5.85 12.93 -5.11
C TYR A 216 6.62 13.70 -4.00
N LYS A 217 6.24 14.97 -3.76
CA LYS A 217 6.76 15.81 -2.68
C LYS A 217 6.26 15.38 -1.30
N ALA A 218 5.06 14.80 -1.22
CA ALA A 218 4.50 14.33 0.04
C ALA A 218 5.44 13.28 0.62
N VAL A 219 5.53 13.21 1.94
CA VAL A 219 6.33 12.21 2.64
C VAL A 219 5.39 11.18 3.21
N ILE A 220 5.45 9.96 2.66
CA ILE A 220 4.62 8.84 3.09
C ILE A 220 5.56 7.71 3.53
N GLY A 221 5.39 7.28 4.80
CA GLY A 221 6.22 6.25 5.43
C GLY A 221 6.11 4.87 4.78
N ALA A 222 7.09 4.03 5.10
CA ALA A 222 7.13 2.64 4.65
C ALA A 222 5.91 1.86 5.16
N GLY A 223 5.50 0.82 4.43
CA GLY A 223 4.37 -0.02 4.81
C GLY A 223 2.98 0.63 4.69
N THR A 224 2.89 1.95 4.49
CA THR A 224 1.62 2.65 4.28
C THR A 224 0.96 2.24 2.96
N ARG A 225 -0.36 2.08 3.00
CA ARG A 225 -1.20 1.57 1.90
C ARG A 225 -2.38 2.50 1.64
N LEU A 226 -2.80 2.55 0.38
CA LEU A 226 -4.03 3.22 -0.03
C LEU A 226 -5.08 2.16 -0.38
N GLY A 227 -6.26 2.27 0.22
CA GLY A 227 -7.37 1.36 0.05
C GLY A 227 -7.92 1.38 -1.38
N VAL A 228 -8.43 0.23 -1.84
CA VAL A 228 -9.00 0.07 -3.20
C VAL A 228 -8.04 0.55 -4.29
N GLY A 229 -6.75 0.20 -4.16
CA GLY A 229 -5.69 0.62 -5.08
C GLY A 229 -5.33 2.10 -5.00
N GLY A 230 -5.98 2.87 -4.13
CA GLY A 230 -5.77 4.30 -3.92
C GLY A 230 -6.64 5.21 -4.77
N ILE A 231 -7.87 4.79 -5.08
CA ILE A 231 -8.84 5.58 -5.85
C ILE A 231 -9.34 6.81 -5.08
N SER A 232 -9.43 7.95 -5.78
CA SER A 232 -9.93 9.24 -5.28
C SER A 232 -9.26 9.78 -4.01
N ALA A 233 -8.03 9.38 -3.72
CA ALA A 233 -7.28 9.92 -2.59
C ALA A 233 -6.64 11.26 -2.97
N VAL A 234 -6.74 12.25 -2.08
CA VAL A 234 -6.15 13.58 -2.25
C VAL A 234 -5.19 13.85 -1.10
N VAL A 235 -3.92 14.03 -1.42
CA VAL A 235 -2.84 14.28 -0.45
C VAL A 235 -2.15 15.59 -0.81
N HIS A 236 -2.01 16.46 0.18
CA HIS A 236 -1.28 17.72 0.01
C HIS A 236 0.22 17.47 -0.29
N PRO A 237 0.86 18.27 -1.17
CA PRO A 237 2.28 18.10 -1.49
C PRO A 237 3.24 18.12 -0.29
N ASP A 238 2.89 18.86 0.75
CA ASP A 238 3.70 18.98 1.98
C ASP A 238 3.19 18.09 3.13
N ALA A 239 2.25 17.17 2.85
CA ALA A 239 1.74 16.26 3.85
C ALA A 239 2.84 15.30 4.35
N ARG A 240 2.76 14.98 5.65
CA ARG A 240 3.63 13.99 6.30
C ARG A 240 2.75 12.90 6.88
N ILE A 241 2.94 11.68 6.38
CA ILE A 241 2.22 10.48 6.79
C ILE A 241 3.23 9.46 7.28
N GLY A 242 3.02 8.96 8.49
CA GLY A 242 3.85 7.93 9.12
C GLY A 242 3.84 6.58 8.42
N GLU A 243 4.42 5.61 9.09
CA GLU A 243 4.58 4.24 8.63
C GLU A 243 3.34 3.38 8.92
N ASN A 244 3.15 2.34 8.11
CA ASN A 244 2.14 1.29 8.31
C ASN A 244 0.69 1.82 8.41
N CYS A 245 0.41 2.98 7.81
CA CYS A 245 -0.93 3.56 7.78
C CYS A 245 -1.81 2.89 6.71
N VAL A 246 -3.11 2.96 6.90
CA VAL A 246 -4.11 2.54 5.91
C VAL A 246 -5.02 3.72 5.62
N ILE A 247 -4.97 4.21 4.39
CA ILE A 247 -5.73 5.37 3.95
C ILE A 247 -6.86 4.89 3.03
N GLY A 248 -8.11 5.03 3.45
CA GLY A 248 -9.27 4.62 2.66
C GLY A 248 -9.43 5.39 1.34
N GLN A 249 -10.31 4.91 0.46
CA GLN A 249 -10.69 5.64 -0.74
C GLN A 249 -11.39 6.96 -0.40
N GLN A 250 -11.33 7.94 -1.31
CA GLN A 250 -11.95 9.27 -1.14
C GLN A 250 -11.47 10.05 0.10
N VAL A 251 -10.33 9.67 0.69
CA VAL A 251 -9.75 10.42 1.79
C VAL A 251 -9.07 11.69 1.27
N THR A 252 -9.25 12.79 1.99
CA THR A 252 -8.51 14.04 1.76
C THR A 252 -7.60 14.32 2.95
N ILE A 253 -6.30 14.49 2.70
CA ILE A 253 -5.29 14.96 3.64
C ILE A 253 -4.83 16.31 3.10
N GLY A 254 -5.44 17.38 3.60
CA GLY A 254 -5.39 18.71 2.98
C GLY A 254 -5.18 19.84 3.98
N SER A 255 -5.09 21.07 3.48
CA SER A 255 -5.03 22.29 4.29
C SER A 255 -6.36 23.03 4.25
N ARG A 256 -6.66 23.79 5.31
CA ARG A 256 -7.75 24.80 5.32
C ARG A 256 -7.36 26.13 4.65
N GLY A 257 -6.24 26.19 3.93
CA GLY A 257 -5.79 27.39 3.22
C GLY A 257 -4.96 28.35 4.08
N LYS A 258 -4.55 27.94 5.29
CA LYS A 258 -3.61 28.68 6.13
C LYS A 258 -2.21 28.05 6.02
N PRO A 259 -1.14 28.84 5.82
CA PRO A 259 0.22 28.32 5.85
C PRO A 259 0.51 27.56 7.16
N GLY A 260 1.07 26.36 7.06
CA GLY A 260 1.42 25.53 8.23
C GLY A 260 0.27 24.73 8.84
N ASP A 261 -0.98 24.92 8.38
CA ASP A 261 -2.15 24.16 8.84
C ASP A 261 -2.33 22.90 7.97
N LEU A 262 -1.35 22.00 8.07
CA LEU A 262 -1.32 20.72 7.38
C LEU A 262 -1.36 19.59 8.40
N PRO A 263 -2.19 18.56 8.18
CA PRO A 263 -2.23 17.42 9.07
C PRO A 263 -0.90 16.68 9.03
N VAL A 264 -0.40 16.35 10.22
CA VAL A 264 0.70 15.39 10.39
C VAL A 264 0.10 14.10 10.90
N ILE A 265 0.24 13.03 10.14
CA ILE A 265 -0.30 11.71 10.49
C ILE A 265 0.83 10.86 11.07
N GLY A 266 0.64 10.36 12.29
CA GLY A 266 1.54 9.43 12.95
C GLY A 266 1.55 8.03 12.33
N ASP A 267 2.15 7.08 13.03
CA ASP A 267 2.32 5.70 12.59
C ASP A 267 1.09 4.84 12.91
N ASN A 268 0.88 3.77 12.14
CA ASN A 268 -0.18 2.78 12.35
C ASN A 268 -1.59 3.40 12.38
N VAL A 269 -1.79 4.51 11.66
CA VAL A 269 -3.08 5.20 11.59
C VAL A 269 -3.97 4.56 10.52
N PHE A 270 -5.21 4.25 10.89
CA PHE A 270 -6.25 3.91 9.94
C PHE A 270 -7.13 5.13 9.69
N ILE A 271 -7.22 5.58 8.43
CA ILE A 271 -8.13 6.64 8.02
C ILE A 271 -9.26 6.04 7.19
N GLY A 272 -10.46 6.04 7.75
CA GLY A 272 -11.64 5.46 7.12
C GLY A 272 -12.00 6.15 5.79
N PRO A 273 -12.62 5.43 4.84
CA PRO A 273 -13.02 5.99 3.56
C PRO A 273 -13.86 7.27 3.66
N GLY A 274 -13.68 8.18 2.72
CA GLY A 274 -14.42 9.45 2.65
C GLY A 274 -14.08 10.46 3.75
N SER A 275 -13.07 10.20 4.59
CA SER A 275 -12.70 11.11 5.67
C SER A 275 -11.85 12.28 5.16
N MET A 276 -11.97 13.43 5.82
CA MET A 276 -11.18 14.63 5.54
C MET A 276 -10.34 14.97 6.77
N CYS A 277 -9.03 14.92 6.64
CA CYS A 277 -8.06 15.39 7.64
C CYS A 277 -7.53 16.74 7.15
N LEU A 278 -7.97 17.83 7.78
CA LEU A 278 -7.74 19.20 7.29
C LEU A 278 -6.96 20.08 8.28
N GLY A 279 -6.49 19.50 9.39
CA GLY A 279 -5.70 20.23 10.39
C GLY A 279 -5.29 19.32 11.55
N GLY A 280 -4.39 19.84 12.37
CA GLY A 280 -3.91 19.18 13.59
C GLY A 280 -2.96 18.01 13.38
N LYS A 281 -2.41 17.49 14.47
CA LYS A 281 -1.58 16.28 14.52
C LYS A 281 -2.44 15.09 14.88
N ILE A 282 -2.43 14.05 14.05
CA ILE A 282 -3.05 12.76 14.37
C ILE A 282 -1.97 11.86 14.94
N GLY A 283 -2.08 11.51 16.23
CA GLY A 283 -1.13 10.63 16.92
C GLY A 283 -1.10 9.20 16.39
N ASP A 284 -0.15 8.42 16.90
CA ASP A 284 0.04 7.03 16.50
C ASP A 284 -1.13 6.13 16.91
N ASN A 285 -1.30 5.03 16.17
CA ASN A 285 -2.32 4.01 16.42
C ASN A 285 -3.74 4.60 16.47
N VAL A 286 -4.04 5.68 15.73
CA VAL A 286 -5.38 6.27 15.67
C VAL A 286 -6.25 5.54 14.64
N THR A 287 -7.55 5.42 14.93
CA THR A 287 -8.57 5.06 13.93
C THR A 287 -9.49 6.24 13.70
N VAL A 288 -9.51 6.76 12.49
CA VAL A 288 -10.51 7.73 12.03
C VAL A 288 -11.65 6.96 11.38
N GLY A 289 -12.87 7.10 11.91
CA GLY A 289 -14.08 6.49 11.36
C GLY A 289 -14.38 7.02 9.95
N ALA A 290 -15.05 6.22 9.11
CA ALA A 290 -15.41 6.63 7.76
C ALA A 290 -16.26 7.92 7.74
N GLY A 291 -16.05 8.76 6.73
CA GLY A 291 -16.77 10.03 6.55
C GLY A 291 -16.47 11.11 7.60
N SER A 292 -15.43 10.94 8.42
CA SER A 292 -15.13 11.90 9.50
C SER A 292 -14.39 13.14 8.99
N VAL A 293 -14.59 14.26 9.66
CA VAL A 293 -13.86 15.52 9.38
C VAL A 293 -13.00 15.89 10.59
N VAL A 294 -11.69 15.66 10.47
CA VAL A 294 -10.69 15.95 11.52
C VAL A 294 -10.14 17.35 11.30
N LEU A 295 -10.33 18.21 12.29
CA LEU A 295 -9.96 19.64 12.25
C LEU A 295 -8.92 20.03 13.30
N ASP A 296 -8.76 19.21 14.34
CA ASP A 296 -7.99 19.48 15.55
C ASP A 296 -7.05 18.30 15.85
N ASP A 297 -6.09 18.51 16.75
CA ASP A 297 -5.17 17.47 17.22
C ASP A 297 -5.93 16.25 17.79
N VAL A 298 -5.46 15.06 17.44
CA VAL A 298 -5.99 13.78 17.91
C VAL A 298 -4.89 13.07 18.70
N PRO A 299 -5.11 12.75 20.00
CA PRO A 299 -4.11 12.04 20.79
C PRO A 299 -3.86 10.62 20.23
N PRO A 300 -2.72 9.99 20.54
CA PRO A 300 -2.46 8.62 20.13
C PRO A 300 -3.43 7.63 20.78
N ASN A 301 -3.54 6.42 20.22
CA ASN A 301 -4.31 5.29 20.77
C ASN A 301 -5.80 5.61 20.98
N VAL A 302 -6.45 6.33 20.05
CA VAL A 302 -7.90 6.58 20.12
C VAL A 302 -8.62 6.24 18.82
N VAL A 303 -9.95 6.18 18.91
CA VAL A 303 -10.86 6.20 17.78
C VAL A 303 -11.58 7.54 17.77
N VAL A 304 -11.53 8.23 16.63
CA VAL A 304 -12.29 9.47 16.38
C VAL A 304 -13.32 9.24 15.30
N ALA A 305 -14.49 9.89 15.40
CA ALA A 305 -15.51 9.85 14.36
C ALA A 305 -16.38 11.11 14.37
N GLY A 306 -17.05 11.40 13.25
CA GLY A 306 -18.06 12.45 13.13
C GLY A 306 -17.62 13.70 12.36
N VAL A 307 -18.54 14.66 12.26
CA VAL A 307 -18.35 15.96 11.58
C VAL A 307 -18.83 17.08 12.52
N PRO A 308 -17.94 17.78 13.23
CA PRO A 308 -16.50 17.53 13.34
C PRO A 308 -16.18 16.24 14.13
N ALA A 309 -15.02 15.64 13.86
CA ALA A 309 -14.59 14.42 14.51
C ALA A 309 -14.33 14.63 16.00
N LYS A 310 -14.81 13.70 16.84
CA LYS A 310 -14.57 13.68 18.28
C LYS A 310 -14.06 12.31 18.70
N VAL A 311 -13.32 12.26 19.82
CA VAL A 311 -12.90 11.00 20.43
C VAL A 311 -14.14 10.26 20.89
N ILE A 312 -14.31 9.04 20.39
CA ILE A 312 -15.42 8.16 20.76
C ILE A 312 -14.96 6.95 21.57
N ARG A 313 -13.66 6.64 21.55
CA ARG A 313 -13.09 5.49 22.27
C ARG A 313 -11.57 5.64 22.45
N HIS A 314 -11.05 5.25 23.61
CA HIS A 314 -9.62 5.00 23.83
C HIS A 314 -9.28 3.54 23.54
N LYS A 315 -8.16 3.28 22.86
CA LYS A 315 -7.65 1.94 22.58
C LYS A 315 -6.77 1.52 23.77
N GLU A 316 -7.03 0.33 24.30
CA GLU A 316 -6.20 -0.32 25.34
C GLU A 316 -4.95 -0.94 24.73
#